data_AF-A0A7D7KEM7-F1
#
_entry.id   AF-A0A7D7KEM7-F1
#
_cell.length_a   1.000
_cell.length_b   1.000
_cell.length_c   1.000
_cell.angle_alpha   90.00
_cell.angle_beta   90.00
_cell.angle_gamma   90.00
#
_symmetry.space_group_name_H-M   'P 1'
#
loop_
_entity.id
_entity.type
_entity.pdbx_description
1 polymer ?
#
loop_
_entity_poly.entity_id
_entity_poly.type
_entity_poly.pdbx_seq_one_letter_code
_entity_poly.pdbx_strand_id
1 'polypeptide(L)'
;MHRIDTLTAVKDKFGPGKNGFTDGNIRTGRLATWLNSAMWDAIQEEMCAVIERAGIELNKEEHDQLYKAILLLAGGVINEVALLAKNNLSDVEDKDKAVENLGLKPTVDKAKNAVQRDGDTMTGELKIRGVNALRIFNEAFGLIFRRSEECLHLIPTSEGQGENGDIGPLRPFAINLRTGAISVSHGAKIDGGLALGTNNALGGNSITLGDNDTGIKQNGDGILDVYANNQRVFRFQNGVAIAFKNVQAGDSKKFTLSSSNSSTKNVGFNLWGNPSRPVVAELDDDSGWHFYSQRNTDGSITFAVNGQMTPSNYGNFDARYQQRNGGVQDVRYGSEMFYNPGGNQISWTFRSPSGHGLSGINVQETGRNSADNIGGVYYRPLQKLINGTWYNVASV
;
A
#
# COMPACT_ATOMS: atom_id res chain seq x y z
N MET A 1 50.88 57.67 73.40
CA MET A 1 50.69 58.21 74.77
C MET A 1 51.81 57.72 75.72
N HIS A 2 52.33 58.60 76.59
CA HIS A 2 53.30 58.23 77.64
C HIS A 2 52.68 58.28 79.04
N ARG A 3 53.39 57.78 80.07
CA ARG A 3 52.95 57.90 81.47
C ARG A 3 53.37 59.25 82.02
N ILE A 4 52.63 59.78 83.01
CA ILE A 4 52.99 61.05 83.65
C ILE A 4 54.36 60.94 84.32
N ASP A 5 55.24 61.87 84.00
CA ASP A 5 56.67 61.84 84.32
C ASP A 5 57.15 63.14 84.98
N THR A 6 56.22 64.00 85.42
CA THR A 6 56.55 65.20 86.19
C THR A 6 57.13 64.85 87.56
N LEU A 7 57.92 65.75 88.13
CA LEU A 7 58.59 65.55 89.43
C LEU A 7 57.60 65.22 90.58
N THR A 8 56.35 65.64 90.44
CA THR A 8 55.24 65.42 91.38
C THR A 8 54.38 64.20 91.05
N ALA A 9 54.71 63.45 90.00
CA ALA A 9 54.07 62.18 89.69
C ALA A 9 54.32 61.16 90.80
N VAL A 10 53.34 60.31 91.08
CA VAL A 10 53.54 59.21 92.02
C VAL A 10 54.32 58.12 91.29
N LYS A 11 55.59 57.98 91.66
CA LYS A 11 56.43 56.91 91.13
C LYS A 11 55.79 55.54 91.39
N ASP A 12 55.74 54.70 90.36
CA ASP A 12 55.28 53.30 90.42
C ASP A 12 53.85 53.08 90.99
N LYS A 13 52.95 54.08 90.90
CA LYS A 13 51.57 53.99 91.42
C LYS A 13 50.81 52.73 90.96
N PHE A 14 51.08 52.28 89.74
CA PHE A 14 50.43 51.11 89.13
C PHE A 14 51.41 49.94 88.87
N GLY A 15 52.55 49.91 89.57
CA GLY A 15 53.63 48.92 89.42
C GLY A 15 54.94 49.52 88.87
N PRO A 16 56.05 48.75 88.85
CA PRO A 16 57.36 49.24 88.45
C PRO A 16 57.35 49.91 87.06
N GLY A 17 57.85 51.13 86.97
CA GLY A 17 57.88 51.99 85.78
C GLY A 17 56.55 52.67 85.43
N LYS A 18 55.48 52.49 86.23
CA LYS A 18 54.13 52.97 85.90
C LYS A 18 53.68 54.07 86.85
N ASN A 19 54.24 55.25 86.63
CA ASN A 19 53.90 56.46 87.37
C ASN A 19 52.42 56.85 87.18
N GLY A 20 51.82 57.52 88.18
CA GLY A 20 50.41 57.92 88.14
C GLY A 20 50.11 59.25 88.85
N PHE A 21 48.91 59.77 88.59
CA PHE A 21 48.43 61.04 89.13
C PHE A 21 48.07 60.95 90.62
N THR A 22 48.16 62.06 91.34
CA THR A 22 47.62 62.23 92.70
C THR A 22 47.03 63.63 92.84
N ASP A 23 45.96 63.76 93.63
CA ASP A 23 45.33 65.05 93.94
C ASP A 23 46.18 65.91 94.90
N GLY A 24 47.34 65.39 95.32
CA GLY A 24 48.15 65.98 96.38
C GLY A 24 47.54 65.71 97.76
N ASN A 25 48.22 66.18 98.80
CA ASN A 25 47.73 66.17 100.16
C ASN A 25 48.39 67.31 100.93
N ILE A 26 47.62 68.36 101.19
CA ILE A 26 48.08 69.59 101.83
C ILE A 26 48.61 69.32 103.25
N ARG A 27 48.07 68.32 103.96
CA ARG A 27 48.53 67.95 105.32
C ARG A 27 49.90 67.26 105.34
N THR A 28 50.32 66.65 104.23
CA THR A 28 51.62 65.95 104.15
C THR A 28 52.64 66.68 103.28
N GLY A 29 52.32 67.90 102.82
CA GLY A 29 53.17 68.68 101.92
C GLY A 29 53.29 68.09 100.50
N ARG A 30 52.48 67.07 100.18
CA ARG A 30 52.53 66.42 98.87
C ARG A 30 51.78 67.27 97.86
N LEU A 31 52.48 67.76 96.85
CA LEU A 31 51.86 68.49 95.76
C LEU A 31 50.96 67.58 94.91
N ALA A 32 49.90 68.16 94.37
CA ALA A 32 49.14 67.52 93.30
C ALA A 32 50.06 67.29 92.10
N THR A 33 49.79 66.23 91.33
CA THR A 33 50.61 65.93 90.15
C THR A 33 50.50 67.07 89.15
N TRP A 34 51.63 67.74 88.92
CA TRP A 34 51.78 68.73 87.88
C TRP A 34 51.50 68.11 86.53
N LEU A 35 50.76 68.88 85.74
CA LEU A 35 50.49 68.62 84.36
C LEU A 35 51.62 69.26 83.53
N ASN A 36 52.18 68.52 82.58
CA ASN A 36 53.16 69.04 81.63
C ASN A 36 52.56 69.08 80.23
N SER A 37 53.11 69.96 79.37
CA SER A 37 52.69 70.08 77.99
C SER A 37 52.85 68.76 77.25
N ALA A 38 53.98 68.07 77.40
CA ALA A 38 54.23 66.79 76.74
C ALA A 38 53.09 65.75 76.91
N MET A 39 52.51 65.63 78.12
CA MET A 39 51.39 64.71 78.37
C MET A 39 50.08 65.20 77.77
N TRP A 40 49.80 66.51 77.84
CA TRP A 40 48.57 67.09 77.29
C TRP A 40 48.59 67.16 75.77
N ASP A 41 49.73 67.50 75.17
CA ASP A 41 49.99 67.41 73.74
C ASP A 41 49.82 65.96 73.30
N ALA A 42 50.36 64.98 74.05
CA ALA A 42 50.16 63.57 73.71
C ALA A 42 48.69 63.12 73.80
N ILE A 43 47.90 63.60 74.78
CA ILE A 43 46.46 63.27 74.87
C ILE A 43 45.69 63.96 73.73
N GLN A 44 45.98 65.23 73.47
CA GLN A 44 45.37 66.00 72.39
C GLN A 44 45.65 65.33 71.05
N GLU A 45 46.91 65.05 70.73
CA GLU A 45 47.31 64.44 69.46
C GLU A 45 46.74 63.03 69.29
N GLU A 46 46.58 62.22 70.35
CA GLU A 46 45.91 60.91 70.24
C GLU A 46 44.41 61.06 69.92
N MET A 47 43.74 62.08 70.46
CA MET A 47 42.33 62.36 70.13
C MET A 47 42.18 63.01 68.75
N CYS A 48 43.01 64.00 68.45
CA CYS A 48 43.08 64.70 67.16
C CYS A 48 43.43 63.73 66.03
N ALA A 49 44.41 62.85 66.22
CA ALA A 49 44.78 61.86 65.22
C ALA A 49 43.63 60.90 64.87
N VAL A 50 42.73 60.56 65.82
CA VAL A 50 41.52 59.76 65.50
C VAL A 50 40.55 60.58 64.64
N ILE A 51 40.37 61.86 64.94
CA ILE A 51 39.48 62.78 64.20
C ILE A 51 40.00 63.03 62.78
N GLU A 52 41.29 63.36 62.66
CA GLU A 52 41.95 63.61 61.38
C GLU A 52 42.02 62.35 60.50
N ARG A 53 42.29 61.17 61.09
CA ARG A 53 42.25 59.88 60.36
C ARG A 53 40.84 59.52 59.88
N ALA A 54 39.80 60.01 60.54
CA ALA A 54 38.42 59.90 60.07
C ALA A 54 38.09 60.88 58.93
N GLY A 55 39.04 61.74 58.52
CA GLY A 55 38.86 62.76 57.49
C GLY A 55 38.10 64.00 57.95
N ILE A 56 37.96 64.22 59.26
CA ILE A 56 37.28 65.37 59.84
C ILE A 56 38.33 66.46 60.13
N GLU A 57 38.06 67.69 59.70
CA GLU A 57 38.89 68.85 60.03
C GLU A 57 38.67 69.27 61.48
N LEU A 58 39.76 69.51 62.23
CA LEU A 58 39.68 69.88 63.64
C LEU A 58 39.03 71.26 63.83
N ASN A 59 37.93 71.29 64.57
CA ASN A 59 37.18 72.50 64.88
C ASN A 59 37.07 72.72 66.39
N LYS A 60 37.70 73.78 66.91
CA LYS A 60 37.67 74.11 68.34
C LYS A 60 36.27 74.42 68.89
N GLU A 61 35.32 74.78 68.03
CA GLU A 61 33.93 75.10 68.42
C GLU A 61 33.03 73.85 68.50
N GLU A 62 33.55 72.66 68.17
CA GLU A 62 32.77 71.42 68.06
C GLU A 62 33.24 70.38 69.08
N HIS A 63 32.36 70.00 70.02
CA HIS A 63 32.70 69.19 71.20
C HIS A 63 32.30 67.70 71.09
N ASP A 64 31.88 67.24 69.91
CA ASP A 64 31.51 65.84 69.63
C ASP A 64 32.33 65.22 68.47
N GLN A 65 33.40 65.88 68.03
CA GLN A 65 34.24 65.43 66.92
C GLN A 65 34.79 64.02 67.13
N LEU A 66 35.24 63.69 68.34
CA LEU A 66 35.73 62.33 68.64
C LEU A 66 34.61 61.29 68.51
N TYR A 67 33.39 61.63 68.92
CA TYR A 67 32.21 60.75 68.77
C TYR A 67 31.84 60.57 67.28
N LYS A 68 31.83 61.65 66.50
CA LYS A 68 31.62 61.62 65.04
C LYS A 68 32.71 60.82 64.32
N ALA A 69 33.97 61.00 64.71
CA ALA A 69 35.11 60.25 64.20
C ALA A 69 34.97 58.75 64.49
N ILE A 70 34.56 58.38 65.71
CA ILE A 70 34.27 56.99 66.06
C ILE A 70 33.11 56.44 65.23
N LEU A 71 32.03 57.20 65.01
CA LEU A 71 30.92 56.75 64.15
C LEU A 71 31.32 56.60 62.68
N LEU A 72 32.19 57.46 62.16
CA LEU A 72 32.70 57.38 60.78
C LEU A 72 33.69 56.22 60.62
N LEU A 73 34.61 56.06 61.56
CA LEU A 73 35.58 54.96 61.54
C LEU A 73 34.90 53.62 61.81
N ALA A 74 34.04 53.52 62.84
CA ALA A 74 33.32 52.29 63.15
C ALA A 74 32.22 52.00 62.12
N GLY A 75 31.45 53.01 61.69
CA GLY A 75 30.40 52.86 60.70
C GLY A 75 30.94 52.64 59.28
N GLY A 76 32.04 53.29 58.91
CA GLY A 76 32.77 53.04 57.67
C GLY A 76 33.32 51.62 57.63
N VAL A 77 34.00 51.18 58.70
CA VAL A 77 34.48 49.80 58.82
C VAL A 77 33.31 48.81 58.82
N ILE A 78 32.24 49.03 59.59
CA ILE A 78 31.07 48.13 59.60
C ILE A 78 30.40 48.06 58.22
N ASN A 79 30.29 49.18 57.50
CA ASN A 79 29.74 49.18 56.14
C ASN A 79 30.67 48.50 55.12
N GLU A 80 31.98 48.42 55.41
CA GLU A 80 32.96 47.71 54.57
C GLU A 80 33.06 46.20 54.88
N VAL A 81 32.82 45.76 56.12
CA VAL A 81 32.98 44.33 56.51
C VAL A 81 31.69 43.59 56.91
N ALA A 82 30.53 44.25 56.99
CA ALA A 82 29.26 43.61 57.35
C ALA A 82 28.14 43.90 56.33
N LEU A 83 27.23 42.94 56.19
CA LEU A 83 25.99 43.11 55.42
C LEU A 83 24.99 43.95 56.23
N LEU A 84 24.43 45.00 55.64
CA LEU A 84 23.45 45.87 56.29
C LEU A 84 22.04 45.43 55.94
N ALA A 85 21.19 45.21 56.94
CA ALA A 85 19.80 44.78 56.74
C ALA A 85 19.01 45.70 55.78
N LYS A 86 19.26 47.02 55.83
CA LYS A 86 18.61 48.02 54.95
C LYS A 86 18.89 47.81 53.46
N ASN A 87 20.01 47.14 53.12
CA ASN A 87 20.46 46.95 51.75
C ASN A 87 19.84 45.69 51.10
N ASN A 88 19.18 44.83 51.88
CA ASN A 88 18.58 43.57 51.42
C ASN A 88 19.54 42.77 50.51
N LEU A 89 20.79 42.61 50.96
CA LEU A 89 21.85 41.83 50.29
C LEU A 89 22.34 42.42 48.95
N SER A 90 21.97 43.67 48.61
CA SER A 90 22.57 44.36 47.45
C SER A 90 24.04 44.72 47.65
N ASP A 91 24.53 44.70 48.90
CA ASP A 91 25.90 44.91 49.38
C ASP A 91 26.72 43.61 49.48
N VAL A 92 26.19 42.48 49.01
CA VAL A 92 26.98 41.26 48.81
C VAL A 92 27.91 41.46 47.62
N GLU A 93 29.22 41.44 47.87
CA GLU A 93 30.26 41.63 46.86
C GLU A 93 30.29 40.48 45.83
N ASP A 94 30.40 39.24 46.29
CA ASP A 94 30.38 38.03 45.44
C ASP A 94 29.08 37.24 45.65
N LYS A 95 28.09 37.51 44.79
CA LYS A 95 26.78 36.86 44.84
C LYS A 95 26.85 35.37 44.50
N ASP A 96 27.75 34.96 43.61
CA ASP A 96 27.91 33.55 43.24
C ASP A 96 28.49 32.75 44.41
N LYS A 97 29.49 33.30 45.12
CA LYS A 97 30.05 32.67 46.33
C LYS A 97 29.07 32.66 47.48
N ALA A 98 28.25 33.70 47.65
CA ALA A 98 27.17 33.70 48.62
C ALA A 98 26.16 32.58 48.36
N VAL A 99 25.74 32.39 47.10
CA VAL A 99 24.87 31.28 46.68
C VAL A 99 25.50 29.91 46.94
N GLU A 100 26.82 29.77 46.73
CA GLU A 100 27.56 28.55 47.05
C GLU A 100 27.59 28.27 48.57
N ASN A 101 27.92 29.27 49.39
CA ASN A 101 27.98 29.14 50.85
C ASN A 101 26.61 28.84 51.48
N LEU A 102 25.53 29.32 50.86
CA LEU A 102 24.15 28.97 51.23
C LEU A 102 23.75 27.54 50.81
N GLY A 103 24.63 26.81 50.11
CA GLY A 103 24.34 25.47 49.60
C GLY A 103 23.32 25.45 48.46
N LEU A 104 23.05 26.60 47.83
CA LEU A 104 22.04 26.75 46.78
C LEU A 104 22.61 26.50 45.38
N LYS A 105 23.93 26.45 45.22
CA LYS A 105 24.59 26.17 43.94
C LYS A 105 24.02 24.92 43.23
N PRO A 106 23.79 23.76 43.90
CA PRO A 106 23.15 22.61 43.27
C PRO A 106 21.72 22.86 42.79
N THR A 107 20.94 23.68 43.52
CA THR A 107 19.57 24.05 43.13
C THR A 107 19.56 24.96 41.92
N VAL A 108 20.44 25.98 41.89
CA VAL A 108 20.59 26.88 40.74
C VAL A 108 21.04 26.10 39.51
N ASP A 109 22.02 25.21 39.65
CA ASP A 109 22.49 24.38 38.54
C ASP A 109 21.42 23.40 38.05
N LYS A 110 20.65 22.80 38.95
CA LYS A 110 19.49 21.96 38.57
C LYS A 110 18.42 22.77 37.86
N ALA A 111 18.05 23.93 38.39
CA ALA A 111 17.02 24.79 37.79
C ALA A 111 17.46 25.31 36.41
N LYS A 112 18.74 25.66 36.26
CA LYS A 112 19.33 26.09 34.99
C LYS A 112 19.32 25.00 33.91
N ASN A 113 19.37 23.73 34.32
CA ASN A 113 19.35 22.57 33.43
C ASN A 113 18.00 21.81 33.46
N ALA A 114 16.98 22.36 34.11
CA ALA A 114 15.66 21.75 34.18
C ALA A 114 14.87 22.06 32.90
N VAL A 115 14.06 21.10 32.45
CA VAL A 115 13.13 21.32 31.36
C VAL A 115 12.11 22.38 31.76
N GLN A 116 11.99 23.43 30.95
CA GLN A 116 11.06 24.54 31.20
C GLN A 116 9.63 24.19 30.78
N ARG A 117 8.65 24.75 31.48
CA ARG A 117 7.21 24.48 31.22
C ARG A 117 6.72 25.02 29.89
N ASP A 118 7.30 26.11 29.43
CA ASP A 118 6.91 26.79 28.18
C ASP A 118 7.66 26.25 26.95
N GLY A 119 8.39 25.14 27.12
CA GLY A 119 9.23 24.51 26.09
C GLY A 119 10.71 24.71 26.36
N ASP A 120 11.53 23.75 25.92
CA ASP A 120 12.99 23.76 26.10
C ASP A 120 13.69 23.12 24.90
N THR A 121 14.99 23.37 24.75
CA THR A 121 15.86 22.73 23.76
C THR A 121 16.94 21.93 24.50
N MET A 122 16.89 20.60 24.41
CA MET A 122 17.93 19.74 24.99
C MET A 122 19.07 19.49 23.98
N THR A 123 20.32 19.59 24.42
CA THR A 123 21.50 19.33 23.57
C THR A 123 21.94 17.86 23.55
N GLY A 124 21.35 17.00 24.40
CA GLY A 124 21.62 15.57 24.49
C GLY A 124 20.37 14.69 24.27
N GLU A 125 20.55 13.37 24.26
CA GLU A 125 19.47 12.39 24.02
C GLU A 125 18.48 12.30 25.20
N LEU A 126 17.17 12.25 24.91
CA LEU A 126 16.14 11.83 25.87
C LEU A 126 16.03 10.30 25.88
N LYS A 127 16.33 9.65 27.01
CA LYS A 127 16.23 8.19 27.17
C LYS A 127 15.13 7.81 28.13
N ILE A 128 14.16 7.02 27.67
CA ILE A 128 13.00 6.60 28.46
C ILE A 128 12.99 5.08 28.53
N ARG A 129 13.02 4.53 29.75
CA ARG A 129 12.94 3.08 29.99
C ARG A 129 11.52 2.54 30.08
N GLY A 130 10.53 3.42 30.29
CA GLY A 130 9.13 3.04 30.43
C GLY A 130 8.54 2.44 29.16
N VAL A 131 7.56 1.54 29.35
CA VAL A 131 6.85 0.85 28.25
C VAL A 131 5.99 1.85 27.47
N ASN A 132 5.12 2.61 28.15
CA ASN A 132 4.44 3.78 27.58
C ASN A 132 5.39 4.98 27.73
N ALA A 133 6.20 5.24 26.71
CA ALA A 133 7.35 6.13 26.84
C ALA A 133 6.97 7.62 26.71
N LEU A 134 6.19 7.95 25.68
CA LEU A 134 5.79 9.33 25.37
C LEU A 134 4.30 9.37 25.02
N ARG A 135 3.63 10.46 25.43
CA ARG A 135 2.23 10.75 25.09
C ARG A 135 2.12 12.13 24.47
N ILE A 136 1.33 12.23 23.40
CA ILE A 136 0.86 13.49 22.83
C ILE A 136 -0.67 13.44 22.89
N PHE A 137 -1.33 14.46 23.43
CA PHE A 137 -2.77 14.37 23.71
C PHE A 137 -3.50 15.71 23.62
N ASN A 138 -4.82 15.62 23.47
CA ASN A 138 -5.78 16.66 23.80
C ASN A 138 -6.85 16.08 24.75
N GLU A 139 -7.97 16.78 24.95
CA GLU A 139 -9.07 16.31 25.81
C GLU A 139 -9.67 14.97 25.32
N ALA A 140 -9.86 14.82 24.01
CA ALA A 140 -10.52 13.65 23.43
C ALA A 140 -9.59 12.44 23.31
N PHE A 141 -8.39 12.62 22.75
CA PHE A 141 -7.50 11.51 22.39
C PHE A 141 -6.06 11.76 22.79
N GLY A 142 -5.39 10.68 23.17
CA GLY A 142 -3.94 10.62 23.36
C GLY A 142 -3.34 9.61 22.39
N LEU A 143 -2.15 9.89 21.88
CA LEU A 143 -1.32 8.95 21.15
C LEU A 143 -0.12 8.57 22.01
N ILE A 144 0.02 7.28 22.30
CA ILE A 144 1.08 6.74 23.15
C ILE A 144 2.11 6.02 22.28
N PHE A 145 3.36 6.47 22.38
CA PHE A 145 4.53 5.76 21.85
C PHE A 145 4.89 4.66 22.84
N ARG A 146 4.49 3.43 22.53
CA ARG A 146 4.64 2.28 23.42
C ARG A 146 5.67 1.31 22.89
N ARG A 147 6.70 1.04 23.67
CA ARG A 147 7.63 -0.08 23.42
C ARG A 147 7.12 -1.32 24.19
N SER A 148 6.61 -2.32 23.48
CA SER A 148 6.32 -3.66 24.02
C SER A 148 7.58 -4.54 24.03
N GLU A 149 7.42 -5.85 24.24
CA GLU A 149 8.54 -6.80 24.27
C GLU A 149 9.35 -6.76 22.97
N GLU A 150 8.68 -6.98 21.84
CA GLU A 150 9.32 -7.08 20.53
C GLU A 150 8.89 -5.97 19.55
N CYS A 151 8.03 -5.03 19.93
CA CYS A 151 7.54 -4.02 18.99
C CYS A 151 7.54 -2.59 19.57
N LEU A 152 7.77 -1.60 18.72
CA LEU A 152 7.37 -0.22 18.97
C LEU A 152 5.99 0.00 18.35
N HIS A 153 5.04 0.54 19.11
CA HIS A 153 3.68 0.83 18.67
C HIS A 153 3.36 2.31 18.84
N LEU A 154 2.49 2.82 17.97
CA LEU A 154 1.76 4.07 18.17
C LEU A 154 0.31 3.71 18.48
N ILE A 155 -0.13 3.93 19.71
CA ILE A 155 -1.44 3.45 20.19
C ILE A 155 -2.30 4.63 20.65
N PRO A 156 -3.47 4.86 20.05
CA PRO A 156 -4.41 5.85 20.56
C PRO A 156 -5.08 5.35 21.84
N THR A 157 -5.50 6.28 22.71
CA THR A 157 -6.42 6.01 23.81
C THR A 157 -7.84 5.80 23.29
N SER A 158 -8.76 5.42 24.17
CA SER A 158 -10.19 5.63 23.93
C SER A 158 -10.53 7.13 23.89
N GLU A 159 -11.67 7.47 23.28
CA GLU A 159 -12.20 8.84 23.24
C GLU A 159 -12.57 9.34 24.65
N GLY A 160 -12.33 10.63 24.91
CA GLY A 160 -12.51 11.28 26.21
C GLY A 160 -11.45 10.92 27.26
N GLN A 161 -10.39 10.20 26.86
CA GLN A 161 -9.36 9.68 27.77
C GLN A 161 -7.95 10.13 27.34
N GLY A 162 -7.82 11.31 26.73
CA GLY A 162 -6.59 11.68 26.06
C GLY A 162 -5.38 11.84 26.97
N GLU A 163 -5.52 12.55 28.10
CA GLU A 163 -4.42 12.81 29.02
C GLU A 163 -4.03 11.60 29.87
N ASN A 164 -5.01 10.99 30.55
CA ASN A 164 -4.77 9.97 31.59
C ASN A 164 -5.26 8.56 31.21
N GLY A 165 -5.83 8.38 30.02
CA GLY A 165 -6.36 7.08 29.58
C GLY A 165 -5.28 6.03 29.33
N ASP A 166 -5.62 4.77 29.56
CA ASP A 166 -4.81 3.63 29.14
C ASP A 166 -4.72 3.49 27.61
N ILE A 167 -3.88 2.56 27.15
CA ILE A 167 -3.83 2.19 25.73
C ILE A 167 -5.19 1.70 25.25
N GLY A 168 -5.64 2.22 24.11
CA GLY A 168 -6.87 1.74 23.46
C GLY A 168 -6.68 0.37 22.78
N PRO A 169 -7.75 -0.16 22.16
CA PRO A 169 -7.73 -1.46 21.49
C PRO A 169 -7.00 -1.42 20.13
N LEU A 170 -6.87 -0.24 19.52
CA LEU A 170 -6.33 -0.12 18.16
C LEU A 170 -4.80 -0.31 18.14
N ARG A 171 -4.31 -0.87 17.04
CA ARG A 171 -2.88 -0.98 16.72
C ARG A 171 -2.61 -0.44 15.31
N PRO A 172 -2.74 0.87 15.07
CA PRO A 172 -2.64 1.42 13.72
C PRO A 172 -1.26 1.21 13.09
N PHE A 173 -0.19 1.35 13.89
CA PHE A 173 1.19 1.23 13.43
C PHE A 173 2.04 0.47 14.45
N ALA A 174 2.88 -0.44 13.96
CA ALA A 174 3.89 -1.14 14.75
C ALA A 174 5.17 -1.40 13.95
N ILE A 175 6.32 -1.38 14.63
CA ILE A 175 7.61 -1.86 14.08
C ILE A 175 8.06 -3.02 14.96
N ASN A 176 8.26 -4.19 14.36
CA ASN A 176 8.92 -5.30 15.05
C ASN A 176 10.42 -4.97 15.21
N LEU A 177 10.88 -4.90 16.45
CA LEU A 177 12.24 -4.52 16.82
C LEU A 177 13.28 -5.61 16.54
N ARG A 178 12.86 -6.86 16.28
CA ARG A 178 13.75 -7.96 15.89
C ARG A 178 13.97 -8.01 14.38
N THR A 179 12.92 -7.81 13.59
CA THR A 179 12.96 -7.97 12.12
C THR A 179 12.97 -6.65 11.36
N GLY A 180 12.64 -5.53 12.00
CA GLY A 180 12.41 -4.24 11.36
C GLY A 180 11.11 -4.17 10.56
N ALA A 181 10.30 -5.24 10.55
CA ALA A 181 9.05 -5.28 9.79
C ALA A 181 8.05 -4.25 10.35
N ILE A 182 7.40 -3.53 9.44
CA ILE A 182 6.40 -2.51 9.76
C ILE A 182 5.01 -3.09 9.48
N SER A 183 4.11 -2.95 10.44
CA SER A 183 2.70 -3.32 10.32
C SER A 183 1.81 -2.09 10.41
N VAL A 184 0.94 -1.91 9.42
CA VAL A 184 -0.13 -0.90 9.42
C VAL A 184 -1.47 -1.61 9.38
N SER A 185 -2.12 -1.76 10.53
CA SER A 185 -3.22 -2.73 10.72
C SER A 185 -4.62 -2.11 10.80
N HIS A 186 -4.75 -0.80 10.59
CA HIS A 186 -6.04 -0.08 10.66
C HIS A 186 -6.30 0.78 9.41
N GLY A 187 -5.88 0.25 8.25
CA GLY A 187 -5.93 0.94 6.97
C GLY A 187 -4.79 1.93 6.75
N ALA A 188 -4.52 2.25 5.48
CA ALA A 188 -3.55 3.26 5.09
C ALA A 188 -4.10 4.03 3.87
N LYS A 189 -4.14 5.36 3.98
CA LYS A 189 -4.33 6.23 2.83
C LYS A 189 -2.96 6.78 2.45
N ILE A 190 -2.51 6.46 1.25
CA ILE A 190 -1.23 6.92 0.71
C ILE A 190 -1.56 7.92 -0.40
N ASP A 191 -1.26 9.19 -0.15
CA ASP A 191 -1.36 10.22 -1.18
C ASP A 191 -0.10 10.14 -2.08
N GLY A 192 -0.30 10.04 -3.39
CA GLY A 192 0.77 9.69 -4.34
C GLY A 192 0.73 8.20 -4.68
N GLY A 193 1.90 7.56 -4.78
CA GLY A 193 1.98 6.16 -5.19
C GLY A 193 2.92 5.31 -4.34
N LEU A 194 2.76 3.99 -4.46
CA LEU A 194 3.52 2.97 -3.75
C LEU A 194 4.58 2.35 -4.67
N ALA A 195 5.79 2.18 -4.16
CA ALA A 195 6.89 1.54 -4.89
C ALA A 195 7.39 0.32 -4.12
N LEU A 196 7.50 -0.83 -4.80
CA LEU A 196 7.99 -2.07 -4.20
C LEU A 196 9.33 -2.46 -4.84
N GLY A 197 10.40 -2.39 -4.05
CA GLY A 197 11.76 -2.76 -4.47
C GLY A 197 12.46 -1.75 -5.38
N THR A 198 11.92 -0.53 -5.50
CA THR A 198 12.32 0.47 -6.50
C THR A 198 11.72 1.85 -6.17
N ASN A 199 11.99 2.87 -6.97
CA ASN A 199 11.28 4.16 -6.95
C ASN A 199 10.02 4.11 -7.82
N ASN A 200 9.00 4.92 -7.54
CA ASN A 200 7.82 4.98 -8.39
C ASN A 200 7.97 6.05 -9.50
N ALA A 201 8.35 5.62 -10.70
CA ALA A 201 8.39 6.47 -11.90
C ALA A 201 7.08 6.47 -12.71
N LEU A 202 6.13 5.55 -12.44
CA LEU A 202 4.77 5.67 -12.98
C LEU A 202 4.08 6.96 -12.50
N GLY A 203 4.40 7.40 -11.28
CA GLY A 203 3.91 8.64 -10.66
C GLY A 203 2.41 8.66 -10.36
N GLY A 204 1.95 9.70 -9.66
CA GLY A 204 0.53 9.84 -9.26
C GLY A 204 0.02 8.64 -8.46
N ASN A 205 -1.27 8.33 -8.61
CA ASN A 205 -1.93 7.19 -7.97
C ASN A 205 -1.56 5.88 -8.69
N SER A 206 -0.42 5.31 -8.31
CA SER A 206 0.11 4.09 -8.92
C SER A 206 0.80 3.17 -7.93
N ILE A 207 1.01 1.93 -8.37
CA ILE A 207 1.86 0.95 -7.72
C ILE A 207 2.91 0.49 -8.73
N THR A 208 4.18 0.53 -8.36
CA THR A 208 5.32 0.02 -9.16
C THR A 208 5.93 -1.22 -8.51
N LEU A 209 6.35 -2.19 -9.33
CA LEU A 209 6.70 -3.54 -8.90
C LEU A 209 8.03 -3.99 -9.51
N GLY A 210 9.07 -4.17 -8.69
CA GLY A 210 10.34 -4.78 -9.10
C GLY A 210 11.26 -3.87 -9.93
N ASP A 211 10.68 -2.98 -10.73
CA ASP A 211 11.33 -1.86 -11.41
C ASP A 211 10.49 -0.58 -11.20
N ASN A 212 10.98 0.56 -11.69
CA ASN A 212 10.33 1.84 -11.41
C ASN A 212 9.12 2.18 -12.28
N ASP A 213 8.74 1.34 -13.24
CA ASP A 213 7.77 1.73 -14.26
C ASP A 213 6.81 0.60 -14.73
N THR A 214 6.93 -0.61 -14.19
CA THR A 214 5.97 -1.71 -14.32
C THR A 214 4.99 -1.71 -13.15
N GLY A 215 3.68 -1.86 -13.42
CA GLY A 215 2.69 -2.01 -12.37
C GLY A 215 1.28 -1.59 -12.79
N ILE A 216 0.58 -0.82 -11.95
CA ILE A 216 -0.79 -0.36 -12.23
C ILE A 216 -0.92 1.12 -11.88
N LYS A 217 -1.76 1.84 -12.64
CA LYS A 217 -1.94 3.28 -12.44
C LYS A 217 -3.37 3.69 -12.76
N GLN A 218 -3.94 4.53 -11.89
CA GLN A 218 -5.18 5.23 -12.18
C GLN A 218 -4.88 6.45 -13.07
N ASN A 219 -5.61 6.58 -14.17
CA ASN A 219 -5.40 7.66 -15.15
C ASN A 219 -6.64 8.55 -15.35
N GLY A 220 -7.53 8.55 -14.36
CA GLY A 220 -8.78 9.31 -14.35
C GLY A 220 -9.82 8.61 -13.51
N ASP A 221 -10.95 9.28 -13.29
CA ASP A 221 -12.11 8.64 -12.69
C ASP A 221 -12.60 7.47 -13.58
N GLY A 222 -12.79 6.30 -12.98
CA GLY A 222 -13.19 5.08 -13.69
C GLY A 222 -12.17 4.51 -14.70
N ILE A 223 -10.92 4.99 -14.74
CA ILE A 223 -9.87 4.52 -15.67
C ILE A 223 -8.70 3.91 -14.90
N LEU A 224 -8.57 2.58 -14.99
CA LEU A 224 -7.43 1.83 -14.47
C LEU A 224 -6.64 1.19 -15.60
N ASP A 225 -5.33 1.37 -15.54
CA ASP A 225 -4.41 0.96 -16.58
C ASP A 225 -3.32 0.05 -15.98
N VAL A 226 -3.08 -1.09 -16.61
CA VAL A 226 -1.96 -2.01 -16.29
C VAL A 226 -0.75 -1.59 -17.12
N TYR A 227 0.41 -1.47 -16.48
CA TYR A 227 1.67 -1.06 -17.05
C TYR A 227 2.73 -2.16 -16.97
N ALA A 228 3.53 -2.30 -18.01
CA ALA A 228 4.78 -3.05 -18.01
C ALA A 228 5.85 -2.18 -18.69
N ASN A 229 6.96 -1.90 -18.00
CA ASN A 229 8.04 -1.01 -18.43
C ASN A 229 7.55 0.35 -18.94
N ASN A 230 6.76 1.04 -18.12
CA ASN A 230 6.08 2.30 -18.42
C ASN A 230 5.04 2.21 -19.54
N GLN A 231 4.63 1.00 -19.96
CA GLN A 231 3.69 0.83 -21.07
C GLN A 231 2.37 0.23 -20.64
N ARG A 232 1.27 0.87 -21.05
CA ARG A 232 -0.08 0.40 -20.77
C ARG A 232 -0.47 -0.81 -21.65
N VAL A 233 -0.78 -1.96 -21.03
CA VAL A 233 -1.08 -3.22 -21.72
C VAL A 233 -2.54 -3.67 -21.64
N PHE A 234 -3.25 -3.19 -20.64
CA PHE A 234 -4.68 -3.45 -20.47
C PHE A 234 -5.37 -2.24 -19.83
N ARG A 235 -6.56 -1.86 -20.32
CA ARG A 235 -7.43 -0.87 -19.65
C ARG A 235 -8.73 -1.47 -19.28
N PHE A 236 -9.13 -0.96 -18.13
CA PHE A 236 -10.42 -1.13 -17.55
C PHE A 236 -11.06 0.27 -17.52
N GLN A 237 -12.09 0.43 -18.36
CA GLN A 237 -12.95 1.60 -18.41
C GLN A 237 -14.42 1.17 -18.54
N ASN A 238 -15.34 2.09 -18.27
CA ASN A 238 -16.75 1.82 -17.98
C ASN A 238 -17.50 0.91 -19.00
N GLY A 239 -17.17 0.93 -20.30
CA GLY A 239 -17.93 0.20 -21.34
C GLY A 239 -17.16 -0.81 -22.20
N VAL A 240 -15.85 -0.95 -22.03
CA VAL A 240 -15.04 -1.85 -22.87
C VAL A 240 -13.77 -2.25 -22.13
N ALA A 241 -13.54 -3.55 -22.06
CA ALA A 241 -12.25 -4.11 -21.65
C ALA A 241 -11.36 -4.09 -22.88
N ILE A 242 -10.49 -3.10 -22.91
CA ILE A 242 -9.61 -2.87 -24.03
C ILE A 242 -8.32 -3.57 -23.61
N ALA A 243 -8.24 -4.86 -23.94
CA ALA A 243 -6.93 -5.47 -24.11
C ALA A 243 -6.18 -4.55 -25.09
N PHE A 244 -5.31 -3.67 -24.58
CA PHE A 244 -4.58 -2.70 -25.43
C PHE A 244 -3.44 -3.35 -26.16
N LYS A 245 -3.07 -4.55 -25.70
CA LYS A 245 -2.20 -5.48 -26.37
C LYS A 245 -2.99 -6.73 -26.70
N ASN A 246 -2.50 -7.38 -27.74
CA ASN A 246 -2.93 -8.62 -28.33
C ASN A 246 -3.27 -9.71 -27.31
N VAL A 247 -4.43 -10.34 -27.47
CA VAL A 247 -4.58 -11.76 -27.12
C VAL A 247 -3.83 -12.53 -28.20
N GLN A 248 -2.50 -12.52 -28.10
CA GLN A 248 -1.68 -13.27 -29.02
C GLN A 248 -1.91 -14.76 -28.78
N ALA A 249 -2.37 -15.43 -29.82
CA ALA A 249 -2.27 -16.87 -29.92
C ALA A 249 -1.07 -17.21 -30.81
N GLY A 250 -0.25 -18.12 -30.32
CA GLY A 250 0.89 -18.69 -31.04
C GLY A 250 2.23 -18.00 -30.76
N ASP A 251 3.29 -18.78 -30.89
CA ASP A 251 4.68 -18.30 -30.86
C ASP A 251 5.17 -17.93 -32.27
N SER A 252 4.94 -18.79 -33.29
CA SER A 252 5.44 -18.55 -34.67
C SER A 252 4.37 -18.40 -35.77
N LYS A 253 3.06 -18.35 -35.45
CA LYS A 253 1.95 -18.26 -36.43
C LYS A 253 0.82 -17.35 -35.95
N LYS A 254 0.05 -16.79 -36.90
CA LYS A 254 -1.01 -15.78 -36.66
C LYS A 254 -2.43 -16.34 -36.76
N PHE A 255 -3.33 -15.73 -35.98
CA PHE A 255 -4.78 -15.91 -36.00
C PHE A 255 -5.47 -14.54 -36.22
N THR A 256 -6.43 -14.43 -37.15
CA THR A 256 -6.99 -13.14 -37.62
C THR A 256 -8.52 -13.10 -37.54
N LEU A 257 -9.07 -12.01 -36.97
CA LEU A 257 -10.49 -11.63 -36.95
C LEU A 257 -10.63 -10.30 -37.73
N SER A 258 -11.34 -10.26 -38.87
CA SER A 258 -11.33 -9.11 -39.80
C SER A 258 -12.61 -8.90 -40.63
N SER A 259 -12.93 -7.65 -40.99
CA SER A 259 -14.03 -7.24 -41.88
C SER A 259 -13.51 -6.33 -43.03
N SER A 260 -13.94 -6.50 -44.30
CA SER A 260 -13.49 -5.71 -45.49
C SER A 260 -14.27 -4.42 -45.74
N ASN A 261 -15.31 -4.16 -44.94
CA ASN A 261 -16.21 -3.01 -45.02
C ASN A 261 -16.88 -2.75 -46.41
N SER A 262 -16.83 -3.68 -47.37
CA SER A 262 -17.73 -3.74 -48.54
C SER A 262 -19.06 -4.44 -48.21
N SER A 263 -19.14 -4.95 -46.98
CA SER A 263 -20.38 -5.42 -46.37
C SER A 263 -21.27 -4.22 -46.06
N THR A 264 -22.55 -4.29 -46.46
CA THR A 264 -23.56 -3.28 -46.09
C THR A 264 -24.09 -3.46 -44.67
N LYS A 265 -23.52 -4.39 -43.87
CA LYS A 265 -23.92 -4.75 -42.49
C LYS A 265 -22.73 -5.15 -41.64
N ASN A 266 -22.84 -4.99 -40.32
CA ASN A 266 -21.85 -5.50 -39.38
C ASN A 266 -21.85 -7.02 -39.38
N VAL A 267 -20.72 -7.61 -39.00
CA VAL A 267 -20.63 -9.04 -38.72
C VAL A 267 -20.19 -9.24 -37.29
N GLY A 268 -20.92 -10.05 -36.55
CA GLY A 268 -20.52 -10.50 -35.24
C GLY A 268 -19.84 -11.85 -35.34
N PHE A 269 -18.56 -11.92 -34.98
CA PHE A 269 -17.99 -13.20 -34.56
C PHE A 269 -18.42 -13.43 -33.13
N ASN A 270 -19.64 -13.91 -33.04
CA ASN A 270 -20.33 -13.99 -31.79
C ASN A 270 -20.12 -15.40 -31.31
N LEU A 271 -19.27 -15.50 -30.31
CA LEU A 271 -19.35 -16.66 -29.48
C LEU A 271 -20.51 -16.46 -28.51
N TRP A 272 -21.55 -17.27 -28.67
CA TRP A 272 -22.70 -17.32 -27.77
C TRP A 272 -23.21 -18.79 -27.64
N GLY A 273 -24.33 -19.07 -26.98
CA GLY A 273 -24.92 -20.44 -26.86
C GLY A 273 -25.93 -20.62 -25.70
N ASN A 274 -26.60 -21.79 -25.58
CA ASN A 274 -27.67 -22.07 -24.55
C ASN A 274 -27.91 -23.60 -24.23
N PRO A 275 -28.77 -24.03 -23.26
CA PRO A 275 -28.87 -25.45 -22.76
C PRO A 275 -29.35 -26.53 -23.74
N SER A 276 -29.98 -26.17 -24.85
CA SER A 276 -30.34 -27.09 -25.92
C SER A 276 -29.34 -27.01 -27.09
N ARG A 277 -28.50 -25.95 -27.11
CA ARG A 277 -27.46 -25.63 -28.11
C ARG A 277 -26.15 -25.21 -27.43
N PRO A 278 -25.47 -26.16 -26.78
CA PRO A 278 -24.39 -25.86 -25.85
C PRO A 278 -23.32 -24.85 -26.27
N VAL A 279 -22.93 -24.78 -27.53
CA VAL A 279 -22.01 -23.75 -28.02
C VAL A 279 -22.61 -23.30 -29.33
N VAL A 280 -22.55 -22.01 -29.60
CA VAL A 280 -22.84 -21.49 -30.92
C VAL A 280 -21.69 -20.55 -31.25
N ALA A 281 -20.76 -21.09 -32.02
CA ALA A 281 -19.85 -20.23 -32.74
C ALA A 281 -20.65 -19.73 -33.94
N GLU A 282 -21.15 -18.50 -33.82
CA GLU A 282 -22.00 -17.91 -34.81
C GLU A 282 -21.28 -16.82 -35.56
N LEU A 283 -21.61 -16.79 -36.84
CA LEU A 283 -21.46 -15.61 -37.63
C LEU A 283 -22.85 -15.06 -37.90
N ASP A 284 -23.10 -13.84 -37.46
CA ASP A 284 -24.33 -13.11 -37.75
C ASP A 284 -24.05 -11.73 -38.32
N ASP A 285 -25.11 -11.12 -38.84
CA ASP A 285 -25.13 -9.72 -39.19
C ASP A 285 -26.38 -9.01 -38.65
N ASP A 286 -26.51 -7.72 -38.97
CA ASP A 286 -27.64 -6.89 -38.53
C ASP A 286 -29.03 -7.37 -39.08
N SER A 287 -29.09 -8.42 -39.91
CA SER A 287 -30.31 -9.11 -40.37
C SER A 287 -30.53 -10.48 -39.75
N GLY A 288 -29.54 -11.02 -39.06
CA GLY A 288 -29.59 -12.35 -38.45
C GLY A 288 -28.42 -13.24 -38.84
N TRP A 289 -28.53 -14.51 -38.45
CA TRP A 289 -27.43 -15.47 -38.53
C TRP A 289 -27.23 -16.05 -39.94
N HIS A 290 -25.97 -16.32 -40.26
CA HIS A 290 -25.57 -16.94 -41.54
C HIS A 290 -25.36 -18.44 -41.37
N PHE A 291 -24.50 -18.78 -40.42
CA PHE A 291 -24.25 -20.16 -40.04
C PHE A 291 -23.80 -20.22 -38.59
N TYR A 292 -23.87 -21.43 -38.05
CA TYR A 292 -23.23 -21.73 -36.79
C TYR A 292 -22.83 -23.18 -36.70
N SER A 293 -21.84 -23.44 -35.84
CA SER A 293 -21.61 -24.77 -35.29
C SER A 293 -22.15 -24.84 -33.86
N GLN A 294 -22.88 -25.91 -33.56
CA GLN A 294 -23.36 -26.19 -32.22
C GLN A 294 -23.13 -27.61 -31.73
N ARG A 295 -23.13 -27.77 -30.41
CA ARG A 295 -23.22 -29.07 -29.73
C ARG A 295 -24.63 -29.24 -29.12
N ASN A 296 -25.02 -30.46 -28.74
CA ASN A 296 -26.34 -30.86 -28.21
C ASN A 296 -26.23 -31.55 -26.83
N THR A 297 -27.37 -31.97 -26.24
CA THR A 297 -27.47 -32.48 -24.85
C THR A 297 -27.01 -33.91 -24.68
N ASP A 298 -27.23 -34.66 -25.71
CA ASP A 298 -26.60 -35.95 -25.90
C ASP A 298 -25.12 -35.80 -26.30
N GLY A 299 -24.65 -34.57 -26.51
CA GLY A 299 -23.30 -34.27 -26.94
C GLY A 299 -23.09 -34.44 -28.43
N SER A 300 -24.11 -34.81 -29.20
CA SER A 300 -24.02 -34.73 -30.65
C SER A 300 -23.76 -33.29 -31.09
N ILE A 301 -23.29 -33.10 -32.31
CA ILE A 301 -23.04 -31.78 -32.88
C ILE A 301 -24.01 -31.55 -34.02
N THR A 302 -24.47 -30.32 -34.16
CA THR A 302 -25.23 -29.85 -35.30
C THR A 302 -24.49 -28.67 -35.93
N PHE A 303 -24.39 -28.65 -37.26
CA PHE A 303 -23.92 -27.49 -38.00
C PHE A 303 -25.02 -27.09 -38.96
N ALA A 304 -25.48 -25.86 -38.89
CA ALA A 304 -26.61 -25.40 -39.68
C ALA A 304 -26.26 -24.12 -40.43
N VAL A 305 -26.83 -24.01 -41.63
CA VAL A 305 -26.65 -22.87 -42.53
C VAL A 305 -28.02 -22.35 -42.94
N ASN A 306 -28.18 -21.03 -42.90
CA ASN A 306 -29.38 -20.34 -43.35
C ASN A 306 -29.24 -19.99 -44.83
N GLY A 307 -29.48 -20.96 -45.73
CA GLY A 307 -29.37 -20.77 -47.18
C GLY A 307 -28.86 -22.00 -47.93
N GLN A 308 -28.33 -21.78 -49.14
CA GLN A 308 -27.89 -22.85 -50.04
C GLN A 308 -26.43 -23.28 -49.77
N MET A 309 -26.15 -24.58 -49.93
CA MET A 309 -24.79 -25.11 -50.03
C MET A 309 -24.51 -25.59 -51.45
N THR A 310 -23.46 -25.07 -52.05
CA THR A 310 -23.08 -25.39 -53.43
C THR A 310 -21.68 -26.00 -53.47
N PRO A 311 -21.56 -27.33 -53.27
CA PRO A 311 -20.29 -28.01 -53.43
C PRO A 311 -19.87 -28.07 -54.90
N SER A 312 -18.56 -28.19 -55.10
CA SER A 312 -17.96 -28.35 -56.42
C SER A 312 -18.09 -29.78 -56.97
N ASN A 313 -18.41 -30.77 -56.13
CA ASN A 313 -18.49 -32.18 -56.50
C ASN A 313 -19.56 -32.92 -55.69
N TYR A 314 -20.40 -33.71 -56.37
CA TYR A 314 -21.52 -34.46 -55.80
C TYR A 314 -21.35 -35.99 -55.81
N GLY A 315 -20.19 -36.53 -56.23
CA GLY A 315 -20.03 -37.96 -56.53
C GLY A 315 -20.31 -38.94 -55.36
N ASN A 316 -20.11 -38.53 -54.11
CA ASN A 316 -20.47 -39.33 -52.93
C ASN A 316 -21.98 -39.27 -52.57
N PHE A 317 -22.74 -38.33 -53.14
CA PHE A 317 -24.20 -38.31 -53.12
C PHE A 317 -24.74 -39.19 -54.24
N ASP A 318 -24.23 -39.01 -55.44
CA ASP A 318 -24.66 -39.74 -56.63
C ASP A 318 -24.52 -41.26 -56.44
N ALA A 319 -23.45 -41.72 -55.78
CA ALA A 319 -23.22 -43.13 -55.47
C ALA A 319 -24.23 -43.78 -54.50
N ARG A 320 -24.95 -43.01 -53.66
CA ARG A 320 -25.95 -43.56 -52.70
C ARG A 320 -27.34 -43.76 -53.31
N TYR A 321 -27.67 -43.03 -54.39
CA TYR A 321 -28.98 -43.09 -55.05
C TYR A 321 -29.00 -43.95 -56.32
N GLN A 322 -27.83 -44.48 -56.74
CA GLN A 322 -27.67 -45.35 -57.92
C GLN A 322 -28.25 -46.78 -57.81
N GLN A 323 -28.82 -47.25 -56.69
CA GLN A 323 -29.68 -48.46 -56.73
C GLN A 323 -31.08 -48.19 -57.33
N ARG A 324 -31.64 -46.97 -57.22
CA ARG A 324 -32.96 -46.67 -57.80
C ARG A 324 -32.90 -46.00 -59.18
N ASN A 325 -31.76 -45.40 -59.54
CA ASN A 325 -31.57 -44.80 -60.87
C ASN A 325 -30.49 -45.49 -61.71
N GLY A 326 -30.07 -46.69 -61.33
CA GLY A 326 -29.13 -47.50 -62.11
C GLY A 326 -29.37 -49.02 -62.01
N GLY A 327 -30.21 -49.46 -61.08
CA GLY A 327 -30.70 -50.84 -61.07
C GLY A 327 -31.74 -51.07 -62.17
N VAL A 328 -32.06 -52.35 -62.40
CA VAL A 328 -33.30 -52.69 -63.08
C VAL A 328 -34.44 -52.05 -62.29
N GLN A 329 -35.03 -51.02 -62.87
CA GLN A 329 -36.16 -50.29 -62.29
C GLN A 329 -37.39 -51.19 -62.21
N ASP A 330 -37.53 -52.16 -63.11
CA ASP A 330 -38.63 -53.14 -63.16
C ASP A 330 -38.32 -54.34 -64.09
N VAL A 331 -38.95 -55.51 -63.93
CA VAL A 331 -38.82 -56.69 -64.82
C VAL A 331 -40.20 -57.24 -65.18
N ARG A 332 -40.46 -57.54 -66.46
CA ARG A 332 -41.73 -58.13 -66.89
C ARG A 332 -41.56 -59.14 -68.03
N TYR A 333 -42.49 -60.07 -68.18
CA TYR A 333 -42.68 -60.71 -69.47
C TYR A 333 -43.44 -59.77 -70.41
N GLY A 334 -42.93 -59.59 -71.62
CA GLY A 334 -43.65 -58.92 -72.69
C GLY A 334 -44.77 -59.78 -73.29
N SER A 335 -45.28 -59.35 -74.43
CA SER A 335 -46.39 -60.03 -75.11
C SER A 335 -46.05 -61.48 -75.47
N GLU A 336 -47.04 -62.37 -75.37
CA GLU A 336 -46.89 -63.77 -75.77
C GLU A 336 -46.93 -63.94 -77.28
N MET A 337 -46.09 -64.82 -77.77
CA MET A 337 -45.91 -65.17 -79.18
C MET A 337 -46.09 -66.68 -79.33
N PHE A 338 -46.48 -67.13 -80.52
CA PHE A 338 -46.66 -68.56 -80.83
C PHE A 338 -45.89 -68.95 -82.07
N TYR A 339 -45.20 -70.08 -82.03
CA TYR A 339 -44.54 -70.69 -83.19
C TYR A 339 -45.30 -71.95 -83.61
N ASN A 340 -45.73 -71.99 -84.89
CA ASN A 340 -46.41 -73.13 -85.50
C ASN A 340 -45.50 -73.76 -86.58
N PRO A 341 -45.22 -75.07 -86.52
CA PRO A 341 -44.37 -75.77 -87.49
C PRO A 341 -45.02 -76.07 -88.84
N GLY A 342 -46.31 -75.75 -89.03
CA GLY A 342 -47.01 -75.84 -90.31
C GLY A 342 -47.64 -77.19 -90.65
N GLY A 343 -47.40 -78.24 -89.86
CA GLY A 343 -48.04 -79.55 -90.04
C GLY A 343 -47.43 -80.67 -89.20
N ASN A 344 -48.15 -81.78 -89.05
CA ASN A 344 -47.78 -82.91 -88.19
C ASN A 344 -46.86 -83.96 -88.83
N GLN A 345 -46.52 -83.80 -90.12
CA GLN A 345 -45.66 -84.72 -90.88
C GLN A 345 -44.25 -84.18 -91.08
N ILE A 346 -43.94 -83.02 -90.48
CA ILE A 346 -42.68 -82.31 -90.67
C ILE A 346 -41.90 -82.33 -89.36
N SER A 347 -40.65 -82.77 -89.41
CA SER A 347 -39.74 -82.62 -88.27
C SER A 347 -39.36 -81.15 -88.13
N TRP A 348 -39.49 -80.60 -86.94
CA TRP A 348 -39.14 -79.22 -86.66
C TRP A 348 -38.35 -79.09 -85.37
N THR A 349 -37.58 -78.02 -85.29
CA THR A 349 -36.86 -77.63 -84.08
C THR A 349 -37.08 -76.15 -83.89
N PHE A 350 -37.61 -75.78 -82.74
CA PHE A 350 -37.73 -74.38 -82.34
C PHE A 350 -36.82 -74.11 -81.15
N ARG A 351 -36.14 -72.97 -81.21
CA ARG A 351 -35.43 -72.39 -80.09
C ARG A 351 -35.99 -71.01 -79.88
N SER A 352 -36.41 -70.71 -78.65
CA SER A 352 -36.94 -69.39 -78.32
C SER A 352 -35.95 -68.31 -78.78
N PRO A 353 -36.43 -67.24 -79.44
CA PRO A 353 -35.58 -66.12 -79.79
C PRO A 353 -34.86 -65.57 -78.56
N SER A 354 -33.72 -64.92 -78.76
CA SER A 354 -32.94 -64.34 -77.67
C SER A 354 -33.83 -63.46 -76.77
N GLY A 355 -33.71 -63.63 -75.46
CA GLY A 355 -34.52 -62.94 -74.47
C GLY A 355 -35.85 -63.57 -74.17
N HIS A 356 -36.26 -64.59 -74.92
CA HIS A 356 -37.57 -65.19 -74.79
C HIS A 356 -37.50 -66.51 -74.04
N GLY A 357 -38.40 -66.67 -73.08
CA GLY A 357 -38.68 -67.95 -72.43
C GLY A 357 -39.89 -68.62 -73.08
N LEU A 358 -39.89 -69.95 -73.15
CA LEU A 358 -41.11 -70.69 -73.45
C LEU A 358 -42.14 -70.41 -72.34
N SER A 359 -43.35 -70.04 -72.75
CA SER A 359 -44.48 -69.83 -71.85
C SER A 359 -45.57 -70.88 -71.99
N GLY A 360 -45.45 -71.79 -72.97
CA GLY A 360 -46.37 -72.93 -73.12
C GLY A 360 -46.04 -73.84 -74.32
N ILE A 361 -46.68 -75.01 -74.36
CA ILE A 361 -46.58 -75.98 -75.47
C ILE A 361 -48.00 -76.36 -75.88
N ASN A 362 -48.24 -76.47 -77.19
CA ASN A 362 -49.48 -76.99 -77.74
C ASN A 362 -49.30 -78.48 -78.09
N VAL A 363 -49.95 -79.39 -77.37
CA VAL A 363 -49.95 -80.84 -77.64
C VAL A 363 -51.27 -81.23 -78.32
N GLN A 364 -51.20 -81.96 -79.43
CA GLN A 364 -52.36 -82.29 -80.25
C GLN A 364 -52.36 -83.75 -80.72
N GLU A 365 -53.55 -84.35 -80.74
CA GLU A 365 -53.82 -85.69 -81.27
C GLU A 365 -53.87 -85.66 -82.80
N THR A 366 -53.28 -86.67 -83.46
CA THR A 366 -53.13 -86.66 -84.93
C THR A 366 -53.79 -87.80 -85.68
N GLY A 367 -54.45 -88.74 -84.99
CA GLY A 367 -55.23 -89.81 -85.61
C GLY A 367 -55.13 -91.17 -84.90
N ARG A 368 -55.71 -92.22 -85.51
CA ARG A 368 -55.77 -93.57 -84.92
C ARG A 368 -54.45 -94.33 -85.16
N ASN A 369 -53.88 -94.89 -84.09
CA ASN A 369 -52.58 -95.61 -84.05
C ASN A 369 -51.36 -94.71 -84.31
N SER A 370 -51.42 -93.43 -83.96
CA SER A 370 -50.28 -92.50 -83.93
C SER A 370 -49.96 -92.05 -82.50
N ALA A 371 -48.78 -91.47 -82.29
CA ALA A 371 -48.41 -90.82 -81.02
C ALA A 371 -48.88 -89.36 -80.97
N ASP A 372 -48.98 -88.80 -79.74
CA ASP A 372 -49.19 -87.36 -79.50
C ASP A 372 -48.12 -86.52 -80.21
N ASN A 373 -48.53 -85.39 -80.80
CA ASN A 373 -47.62 -84.49 -81.49
C ASN A 373 -47.62 -83.08 -80.89
N ILE A 374 -46.54 -82.34 -81.11
CA ILE A 374 -46.40 -80.95 -80.69
C ILE A 374 -46.83 -80.04 -81.84
N GLY A 375 -47.99 -79.38 -81.69
CA GLY A 375 -48.59 -78.47 -82.66
C GLY A 375 -47.98 -77.06 -82.66
N GLY A 376 -47.09 -76.76 -81.72
CA GLY A 376 -46.36 -75.49 -81.62
C GLY A 376 -46.01 -75.12 -80.18
N VAL A 377 -45.39 -73.97 -79.99
CA VAL A 377 -44.99 -73.47 -78.65
C VAL A 377 -45.26 -71.98 -78.48
N TYR A 378 -45.59 -71.59 -77.26
CA TYR A 378 -45.73 -70.19 -76.85
C TYR A 378 -44.45 -69.70 -76.18
N TYR A 379 -44.09 -68.44 -76.41
CA TYR A 379 -42.91 -67.82 -75.83
C TYR A 379 -43.10 -66.31 -75.64
N ARG A 380 -42.43 -65.71 -74.65
CA ARG A 380 -42.51 -64.26 -74.37
C ARG A 380 -41.13 -63.70 -74.09
N PRO A 381 -40.83 -62.44 -74.48
CA PRO A 381 -39.57 -61.82 -74.09
C PRO A 381 -39.62 -61.50 -72.61
N LEU A 382 -38.60 -61.90 -71.85
CA LEU A 382 -38.33 -61.27 -70.57
C LEU A 382 -37.82 -59.86 -70.86
N GLN A 383 -38.32 -58.85 -70.15
CA GLN A 383 -37.96 -57.45 -70.30
C GLN A 383 -37.51 -56.85 -68.98
N LYS A 384 -36.58 -55.89 -69.03
CA LYS A 384 -36.13 -55.11 -67.88
C LYS A 384 -36.26 -53.61 -68.18
N LEU A 385 -36.81 -52.86 -67.24
CA LEU A 385 -36.89 -51.43 -67.25
C LEU A 385 -35.59 -50.88 -66.68
N ILE A 386 -34.90 -50.07 -67.45
CA ILE A 386 -33.72 -49.35 -66.99
C ILE A 386 -33.86 -47.93 -67.52
N ASN A 387 -33.75 -46.95 -66.64
CA ASN A 387 -33.86 -45.52 -66.97
C ASN A 387 -35.09 -45.20 -67.84
N GLY A 388 -36.25 -45.71 -67.47
CA GLY A 388 -37.54 -45.43 -68.09
C GLY A 388 -37.83 -46.23 -69.36
N THR A 389 -36.91 -47.09 -69.80
CA THR A 389 -37.05 -47.85 -71.05
C THR A 389 -37.09 -49.36 -70.81
N TRP A 390 -38.10 -50.01 -71.37
CA TRP A 390 -38.23 -51.47 -71.35
C TRP A 390 -37.38 -52.10 -72.44
N TYR A 391 -36.45 -52.95 -72.03
CA TYR A 391 -35.57 -53.69 -72.92
C TYR A 391 -35.91 -55.16 -72.86
N ASN A 392 -36.01 -55.83 -74.01
CA ASN A 392 -35.93 -57.28 -74.02
C ASN A 392 -34.57 -57.70 -73.46
N VAL A 393 -34.60 -58.66 -72.55
CA VAL A 393 -33.41 -59.38 -72.09
C VAL A 393 -32.82 -60.11 -73.29
N ALA A 394 -31.56 -60.50 -73.22
CA ALA A 394 -30.94 -61.36 -74.22
C ALA A 394 -30.70 -62.73 -73.59
N SER A 395 -30.91 -63.79 -74.36
CA SER A 395 -30.45 -65.15 -74.06
C SER A 395 -29.08 -65.31 -74.72
N VAL A 396 -28.11 -65.82 -73.95
CA VAL A 396 -26.73 -66.07 -74.41
C VAL A 396 -26.55 -67.51 -74.89
#